data_AF-A0A920NZS8-F1
#
_entry.id   AF-A0A920NZS8-F1
#
_cell.length_a   1.000
_cell.length_b   1.000
_cell.length_c   1.000
_cell.angle_alpha   90.00
_cell.angle_beta   90.00
_cell.angle_gamma   90.00
#
_symmetry.space_group_name_H-M   'P 1'
#
loop_
_entity.id
_entity.type
_entity.pdbx_description
1 polymer ?
#
loop_
_entity_poly.entity_id
_entity_poly.type
_entity_poly.pdbx_seq_one_letter_code
_entity_poly.pdbx_strand_id
1 'polypeptide(L)'
;MQAFTYYGHREKLRLIGKEELLEPLQKNALQIAKNARDEFKDLDLLVCGDVANTNIYDPNDKKSHSECQKMYEEQVAWAKEAGVDFIVAETINLGRGNEKISLKAIKEVGLIAVTNFSIKKKVTKLEKGIHLVKLVK
;
A
#
# COMPACT_ATOMS: atom_id res chain seq x y z
N MET A 1 13.47 -2.40 -7.62
CA MET A 1 13.61 -1.30 -6.65
C MET A 1 12.25 -1.00 -6.03
N GLN A 2 12.08 -1.26 -4.74
CA GLN A 2 10.87 -0.86 -4.01
C GLN A 2 11.05 0.55 -3.47
N ALA A 3 10.10 1.44 -3.77
CA ALA A 3 10.15 2.81 -3.29
C ALA A 3 10.00 2.87 -1.78
N PHE A 4 10.69 3.81 -1.14
CA PHE A 4 10.64 4.00 0.32
C PHE A 4 9.36 4.75 0.73
N THR A 5 8.22 4.12 0.54
CA THR A 5 6.89 4.69 0.77
C THR A 5 6.09 3.97 1.85
N TYR A 6 6.67 2.96 2.48
CA TYR A 6 6.11 2.27 3.65
C TYR A 6 5.84 3.26 4.79
N TYR A 7 4.63 3.22 5.36
CA TYR A 7 4.10 4.20 6.32
C TYR A 7 4.09 5.66 5.84
N GLY A 8 4.36 5.92 4.57
CA GLY A 8 4.27 7.24 3.94
C GLY A 8 2.82 7.68 3.69
N HIS A 9 1.90 7.47 4.63
CA HIS A 9 0.48 7.80 4.47
C HIS A 9 -0.01 8.78 5.54
N ARG A 10 -1.11 9.46 5.22
CA ARG A 10 -1.62 10.61 5.97
C ARG A 10 -1.80 10.39 7.47
N GLU A 11 -2.32 9.23 7.88
CA GLU A 11 -2.42 8.85 9.30
C GLU A 11 -1.07 8.95 10.03
N LYS A 12 0.01 8.38 9.48
CA LYS A 12 1.31 8.33 10.13
C LYS A 12 2.01 9.68 10.15
N LEU A 13 1.91 10.43 9.06
CA LEU A 13 2.48 11.77 8.97
C LEU A 13 1.74 12.76 9.90
N ARG A 14 0.43 12.58 10.11
CA ARG A 14 -0.35 13.34 11.11
C ARG A 14 0.15 13.15 12.52
N LEU A 15 0.51 11.92 12.91
CA LEU A 15 1.00 11.62 14.26
C LEU A 15 2.27 12.39 14.62
N ILE A 16 3.07 12.77 13.63
CA ILE A 16 4.29 13.56 13.82
C ILE A 16 4.14 15.03 13.40
N GLY A 17 2.94 15.47 13.03
CA GLY A 17 2.66 16.83 12.59
C GLY A 17 3.35 17.22 11.28
N LYS A 18 3.46 16.28 10.34
CA LYS A 18 4.15 16.45 9.03
C LYS A 18 3.29 16.09 7.82
N GLU A 19 1.97 16.25 7.90
CA GLU A 19 1.07 15.95 6.77
C GLU A 19 1.40 16.77 5.52
N GLU A 20 1.91 17.98 5.68
CA GLU A 20 2.33 18.87 4.61
C GLU A 20 3.49 18.29 3.77
N LEU A 21 4.27 17.37 4.34
CA LEU A 21 5.38 16.71 3.66
C LEU A 21 4.98 15.43 2.94
N LEU A 22 3.72 15.00 3.05
CA LEU A 22 3.27 13.69 2.55
C LEU A 22 3.51 13.51 1.04
N GLU A 23 2.97 14.42 0.23
CA GLU A 23 3.11 14.35 -1.23
C GLU A 23 4.57 14.45 -1.68
N PRO A 24 5.37 15.44 -1.25
CA PRO A 24 6.77 15.51 -1.68
C PRO A 24 7.58 14.30 -1.19
N LEU A 25 7.31 13.75 0.00
CA LEU A 25 7.97 12.53 0.48
C LEU A 25 7.68 11.36 -0.46
N GLN A 26 6.41 11.14 -0.81
CA GLN A 26 5.97 10.06 -1.69
C GLN A 26 6.58 10.18 -3.09
N LYS A 27 6.45 11.35 -3.72
CA LYS A 27 6.97 11.59 -5.07
C LYS A 27 8.49 11.49 -5.14
N ASN A 28 9.20 12.02 -4.15
CA ASN A 28 10.66 11.94 -4.09
C ASN A 28 11.14 10.49 -3.89
N ALA A 29 10.49 9.71 -3.03
CA ALA A 29 10.84 8.30 -2.82
C ALA A 29 10.67 7.46 -4.10
N LEU A 30 9.58 7.69 -4.85
CA LEU A 30 9.35 7.05 -6.15
C LEU A 30 10.40 7.46 -7.18
N GLN A 31 10.75 8.75 -7.24
CA GLN A 31 11.78 9.25 -8.15
C GLN A 31 13.16 8.68 -7.83
N ILE A 32 13.54 8.60 -6.55
CA ILE A 32 14.80 7.99 -6.11
C ILE A 32 14.85 6.51 -6.53
N ALA A 33 13.75 5.76 -6.37
CA ALA A 33 13.69 4.36 -6.78
C ALA A 33 13.92 4.19 -8.30
N LYS A 34 13.36 5.09 -9.12
CA LYS A 34 13.58 5.12 -10.57
C LYS A 34 15.01 5.48 -10.92
N ASN A 35 15.56 6.53 -10.30
CA ASN A 35 16.95 6.94 -10.53
C ASN A 35 17.92 5.80 -10.18
N ALA A 36 17.71 5.15 -9.04
CA ALA A 36 18.54 4.02 -8.62
C ALA A 36 18.41 2.82 -9.56
N ARG A 37 17.24 2.57 -10.15
CA ARG A 37 17.07 1.58 -11.23
C ARG A 37 17.90 1.98 -12.47
N ASP A 38 17.82 3.24 -12.87
CA ASP A 38 18.43 3.76 -14.10
C ASP A 38 19.98 3.81 -14.06
N GLU A 39 20.58 3.66 -12.86
CA GLU A 39 22.03 3.46 -12.68
C GLU A 39 22.51 2.09 -13.22
N PHE A 40 21.63 1.09 -13.32
CA PHE A 40 21.96 -0.29 -13.73
C PHE A 40 21.36 -0.63 -15.10
N LYS A 41 21.84 0.05 -16.16
CA LYS A 41 21.26 -0.03 -17.52
C LYS A 41 21.30 -1.41 -18.18
N ASP A 42 22.19 -2.29 -17.73
CA ASP A 42 22.35 -3.65 -18.28
C ASP A 42 21.44 -4.68 -17.58
N LEU A 43 20.64 -4.27 -16.60
CA LEU A 43 19.73 -5.12 -15.86
C LEU A 43 18.28 -4.72 -16.12
N ASP A 44 17.42 -5.73 -16.32
CA ASP A 44 15.97 -5.54 -16.39
C ASP A 44 15.38 -5.49 -14.97
N LEU A 45 15.39 -4.29 -14.39
CA LEU A 45 14.95 -4.05 -13.02
C LEU A 45 13.57 -3.39 -12.99
N LEU A 46 12.64 -3.98 -12.25
CA LEU A 46 11.32 -3.39 -12.00
C LEU A 46 11.37 -2.37 -10.85
N VAL A 47 10.49 -1.37 -10.89
CA VAL A 47 10.20 -0.43 -9.81
C VAL A 47 8.79 -0.65 -9.29
N CYS A 48 8.63 -0.72 -7.97
CA CYS A 48 7.30 -0.78 -7.35
C CYS A 48 7.09 0.34 -6.34
N GLY A 49 5.85 0.81 -6.28
CA GLY A 49 5.36 1.60 -5.16
C GLY A 49 5.02 0.68 -3.98
N ASP A 50 5.06 1.22 -2.77
CA ASP A 50 4.69 0.50 -1.55
C ASP A 50 3.54 1.21 -0.81
N VAL A 51 2.56 0.43 -0.36
CA VAL A 51 1.50 0.89 0.55
C VAL A 51 1.42 -0.04 1.77
N ALA A 52 1.38 0.54 2.97
CA ALA A 52 1.36 -0.18 4.23
C ALA A 52 -0.05 -0.36 4.82
N ASN A 53 -0.16 -1.10 5.94
CA ASN A 53 -1.39 -1.16 6.71
C ASN A 53 -1.71 0.19 7.40
N THR A 54 -2.99 0.57 7.40
CA THR A 54 -3.49 1.66 8.25
C THR A 54 -3.95 1.11 9.60
N ASN A 55 -4.11 1.98 10.61
CA ASN A 55 -4.66 1.59 11.92
C ASN A 55 -6.05 2.18 12.18
N ILE A 56 -6.62 2.88 11.20
CA ILE A 56 -7.90 3.59 11.38
C ILE A 56 -9.12 2.72 11.10
N TYR A 57 -8.98 1.60 10.38
CA TYR A 57 -10.14 0.78 9.99
C TYR A 57 -10.86 0.19 11.19
N ASP A 58 -12.15 0.51 11.31
CA ASP A 58 -13.10 -0.11 12.24
C ASP A 58 -14.27 -0.72 11.44
N PRO A 59 -14.54 -2.04 11.55
CA PRO A 59 -15.60 -2.71 10.79
C PRO A 59 -17.01 -2.17 11.03
N ASN A 60 -17.23 -1.45 12.14
CA ASN A 60 -18.52 -0.87 12.48
C ASN A 60 -18.63 0.63 12.12
N ASP A 61 -17.54 1.26 11.64
CA ASP A 61 -17.52 2.66 11.24
C ASP A 61 -17.25 2.82 9.73
N LYS A 62 -18.30 3.15 8.99
CA LYS A 62 -18.21 3.42 7.55
C LYS A 62 -17.32 4.61 7.20
N LYS A 63 -17.19 5.59 8.11
CA LYS A 63 -16.32 6.75 7.87
C LYS A 63 -14.86 6.30 7.83
N SER A 64 -14.45 5.46 8.78
CA SER A 64 -13.11 4.87 8.79
C SER A 64 -12.76 4.13 7.50
N HIS A 65 -13.73 3.43 6.88
CA HIS A 65 -13.53 2.74 5.61
C HIS A 65 -13.21 3.72 4.48
N SER A 66 -13.97 4.82 4.38
CA SER A 66 -13.77 5.84 3.36
C SER A 66 -12.44 6.58 3.55
N GLU A 67 -12.07 6.90 4.79
CA GLU A 67 -10.78 7.54 5.09
C GLU A 67 -9.61 6.61 4.76
N CYS A 68 -9.75 5.31 5.05
CA CYS A 68 -8.76 4.29 4.70
C CYS A 68 -8.62 4.16 3.18
N GLN A 69 -9.74 4.15 2.46
CA GLN A 69 -9.75 4.09 0.99
C GLN A 69 -9.05 5.31 0.37
N LYS A 70 -9.37 6.53 0.83
CA LYS A 70 -8.71 7.76 0.34
C LYS A 70 -7.19 7.73 0.54
N MET A 71 -6.72 7.19 1.67
CA MET A 71 -5.28 7.05 1.93
C MET A 71 -4.58 6.07 0.98
N TYR A 72 -5.26 5.00 0.56
CA TYR A 72 -4.71 4.11 -0.45
C TYR A 72 -4.77 4.74 -1.84
N GLU A 73 -5.90 5.35 -2.21
CA GLU A 73 -6.09 6.01 -3.51
C GLU A 73 -5.06 7.12 -3.75
N GLU A 74 -4.76 7.97 -2.76
CA GLU A 74 -3.77 9.04 -2.92
C GLU A 74 -2.36 8.50 -3.20
N GLN A 75 -1.92 7.47 -2.46
CA GLN A 75 -0.60 6.85 -2.65
C GLN A 75 -0.51 6.11 -3.98
N VAL A 76 -1.56 5.35 -4.32
CA VAL A 76 -1.65 4.60 -5.58
C VAL A 76 -1.65 5.55 -6.77
N ALA A 77 -2.32 6.71 -6.67
CA ALA A 77 -2.31 7.72 -7.72
C ALA A 77 -0.89 8.26 -7.97
N TRP A 78 -0.12 8.58 -6.92
CA TRP A 78 1.26 9.03 -7.09
C TRP A 78 2.18 7.95 -7.65
N ALA A 79 2.01 6.69 -7.22
CA ALA A 79 2.75 5.57 -7.79
C ALA A 79 2.44 5.37 -9.28
N LYS A 80 1.16 5.51 -9.67
CA LYS A 80 0.72 5.46 -11.07
C LYS A 80 1.31 6.62 -11.89
N GLU A 81 1.25 7.84 -11.37
CA GLU A 81 1.85 9.04 -11.99
C GLU A 81 3.36 8.84 -12.22
N ALA A 82 4.06 8.25 -11.25
CA ALA A 82 5.48 7.94 -11.36
C ALA A 82 5.79 6.83 -12.39
N GLY A 83 4.78 6.07 -12.83
CA GLY A 83 4.94 4.98 -13.81
C GLY A 83 5.66 3.78 -13.23
N VAL A 84 5.33 3.37 -12.00
CA VAL A 84 5.81 2.10 -11.43
C VAL A 84 5.23 0.90 -12.17
N ASP A 85 5.93 -0.23 -12.13
CA ASP A 85 5.52 -1.47 -12.81
C ASP A 85 4.40 -2.19 -12.05
N PHE A 86 4.43 -2.12 -10.72
CA PHE A 86 3.42 -2.70 -9.83
C PHE A 86 3.42 -2.02 -8.46
N ILE A 87 2.46 -2.37 -7.61
CA ILE A 87 2.40 -1.90 -6.22
C ILE A 87 2.45 -3.08 -5.27
N VAL A 88 3.28 -2.96 -4.24
CA VAL A 88 3.29 -3.86 -3.08
C VAL A 88 2.35 -3.30 -2.02
N ALA A 89 1.36 -4.08 -1.61
CA ALA A 89 0.62 -3.84 -0.39
C ALA A 89 1.32 -4.62 0.74
N GLU A 90 2.16 -3.91 1.49
CA GLU A 90 3.09 -4.46 2.47
C GLU A 90 2.51 -4.48 3.90
N THR A 91 2.82 -5.55 4.62
CA THR A 91 2.49 -5.83 6.01
C THR A 91 0.99 -5.70 6.30
N ILE A 92 0.15 -6.12 5.36
CA ILE A 92 -1.30 -6.01 5.51
C ILE A 92 -1.78 -6.99 6.58
N ASN A 93 -2.44 -6.45 7.62
CA ASN A 93 -3.06 -7.25 8.67
C ASN A 93 -4.32 -7.93 8.12
N LEU A 94 -4.29 -9.25 8.01
CA LEU A 94 -5.42 -10.03 7.52
C LEU A 94 -6.64 -9.90 8.44
N GLY A 95 -7.83 -9.71 7.86
CA GLY A 95 -9.10 -9.65 8.58
C GLY A 95 -9.42 -8.29 9.20
N ARG A 96 -8.69 -7.24 8.82
CA ARG A 96 -8.90 -5.86 9.29
C ARG A 96 -9.36 -4.93 8.18
N GLY A 97 -9.90 -5.46 7.07
CA GLY A 97 -10.49 -4.69 5.97
C GLY A 97 -9.49 -3.99 5.04
N ASN A 98 -8.30 -3.62 5.54
CA ASN A 98 -7.21 -3.02 4.79
C ASN A 98 -6.86 -3.86 3.55
N GLU A 99 -6.91 -5.19 3.65
CA GLU A 99 -6.61 -6.11 2.55
C GLU A 99 -7.50 -5.96 1.33
N LYS A 100 -8.79 -5.68 1.53
CA LYS A 100 -9.74 -5.51 0.41
C LYS A 100 -9.64 -4.12 -0.17
N ILE A 101 -9.48 -3.11 0.70
CA ILE A 101 -9.44 -1.71 0.29
C ILE A 101 -8.17 -1.41 -0.50
N SER A 102 -6.99 -1.84 -0.02
CA SER A 102 -5.73 -1.62 -0.73
C SER A 102 -5.73 -2.34 -2.08
N LEU A 103 -6.16 -3.62 -2.12
CA LEU A 103 -6.24 -4.40 -3.35
C LEU A 103 -7.18 -3.76 -4.38
N LYS A 104 -8.33 -3.25 -3.92
CA LYS A 104 -9.29 -2.55 -4.77
C LYS A 104 -8.67 -1.28 -5.36
N ALA A 105 -8.07 -0.43 -4.53
CA ALA A 105 -7.46 0.83 -4.98
C ALA A 105 -6.38 0.61 -6.05
N ILE A 106 -5.51 -0.40 -5.86
CA ILE A 106 -4.46 -0.74 -6.83
C ILE A 106 -5.06 -1.25 -8.15
N LYS A 107 -6.07 -2.14 -8.08
CA LYS A 107 -6.71 -2.71 -9.27
C LYS A 107 -7.49 -1.68 -10.07
N GLU A 108 -8.15 -0.72 -9.42
CA GLU A 108 -8.96 0.31 -10.09
C GLU A 108 -8.12 1.24 -10.98
N VAL A 109 -6.82 1.41 -10.69
CA VAL A 109 -5.90 2.18 -11.56
C VAL A 109 -5.16 1.31 -12.59
N GLY A 110 -5.53 0.03 -12.69
CA GLY A 110 -4.98 -0.92 -13.66
C GLY A 110 -3.54 -1.34 -13.40
N LEU A 111 -3.07 -1.29 -12.15
CA LEU A 111 -1.74 -1.77 -11.77
C LEU A 111 -1.80 -3.19 -11.19
N ILE A 112 -0.69 -3.92 -11.33
CA ILE A 112 -0.51 -5.21 -10.66
C ILE A 112 -0.36 -4.96 -9.16
N ALA A 113 -1.09 -5.74 -8.36
CA ALA A 113 -0.99 -5.73 -6.91
C ALA A 113 -0.26 -6.98 -6.42
N VAL A 114 0.80 -6.79 -5.64
CA VAL A 114 1.45 -7.85 -4.85
C VAL A 114 1.12 -7.59 -3.38
N THR A 115 0.36 -8.46 -2.75
CA THR A 115 -0.01 -8.29 -1.33
C THR A 115 0.71 -9.30 -0.46
N ASN A 116 1.44 -8.83 0.55
CA ASN A 116 1.94 -9.70 1.60
C ASN A 116 1.07 -9.52 2.86
N PHE A 117 0.94 -10.59 3.64
CA PHE A 117 0.08 -10.61 4.82
C PHE A 117 0.91 -10.83 6.08
N SER A 118 0.65 -10.01 7.10
CA SER A 118 1.14 -10.26 8.45
C SER A 118 0.12 -11.15 9.19
N ILE A 119 0.51 -12.40 9.44
CA ILE A 119 -0.35 -13.42 10.06
C ILE A 119 0.15 -13.68 11.49
N LYS A 120 -0.67 -13.34 12.49
CA LYS A 120 -0.34 -13.63 13.90
C LYS A 120 -0.49 -15.13 14.19
N LYS A 121 0.47 -15.71 14.93
CA LYS A 121 0.57 -17.14 15.30
C LYS A 121 -0.71 -17.76 15.91
N LYS A 122 -1.56 -16.98 16.57
CA LYS A 122 -2.85 -17.45 17.15
C LYS A 122 -4.00 -17.51 16.13
N VAL A 123 -3.81 -16.97 14.92
CA VAL A 123 -4.77 -17.05 13.81
C VAL A 123 -4.50 -18.33 13.01
N THR A 124 -4.47 -19.48 13.68
CA THR A 124 -4.62 -20.78 13.01
C THR A 124 -6.09 -21.11 12.76
N LYS A 125 -7.00 -20.40 13.44
CA LYS A 125 -8.40 -20.23 13.03
C LYS A 125 -8.55 -18.80 12.53
N LEU A 126 -8.65 -18.65 11.22
CA LEU A 126 -9.13 -17.44 10.56
C LEU A 126 -10.43 -17.02 11.25
N GLU A 127 -10.39 -15.94 12.04
CA GLU A 127 -11.59 -15.38 12.66
C GLU A 127 -12.57 -15.05 11.53
N LYS A 128 -13.59 -15.91 11.38
CA LYS A 128 -14.68 -15.81 10.40
C LYS A 128 -14.23 -15.64 8.93
N GLY A 129 -13.77 -16.75 8.34
CA GLY A 129 -14.12 -17.09 6.95
C GLY A 129 -13.28 -16.49 5.81
N ILE A 130 -12.17 -15.82 6.08
CA ILE A 130 -11.23 -15.38 5.03
C ILE A 130 -10.23 -16.50 4.76
N HIS A 131 -10.61 -17.51 3.97
CA HIS A 131 -9.63 -18.43 3.41
C HIS A 131 -8.65 -17.65 2.55
N LEU A 132 -7.33 -17.84 2.72
CA LEU A 132 -6.31 -17.22 1.83
C LEU A 132 -6.67 -17.40 0.34
N VAL A 133 -7.26 -18.55 0.00
CA VAL A 133 -7.72 -18.89 -1.35
C VAL A 133 -8.85 -17.97 -1.88
N LYS A 134 -9.66 -17.34 -1.01
CA LYS A 134 -10.75 -16.42 -1.42
C LYS A 134 -10.28 -15.00 -1.72
N LEU A 135 -9.08 -14.59 -1.29
CA LEU A 135 -8.53 -13.27 -1.60
C LEU A 135 -7.89 -13.19 -3.00
N VAL A 136 -7.62 -14.34 -3.63
CA VAL A 136 -6.88 -14.47 -4.89
C VAL A 136 -7.82 -14.62 -6.12
N LYS A 137 -9.14 -14.57 -5.92
CA LYS A 137 -10.15 -14.58 -6.99
C LYS A 137 -10.85 -13.23 -7.05
#